data_AF-A0A8C2TSV9-F1
#
_entry.id   AF-A0A8C2TSV9-F1
#
_cell.length_a   1.000
_cell.length_b   1.000
_cell.length_c   1.000
_cell.angle_alpha   90.00
_cell.angle_beta   90.00
_cell.angle_gamma   90.00
#
_symmetry.space_group_name_H-M   'P 1'
#
loop_
_entity.id
_entity.type
_entity.pdbx_description
1 polymer ?
#
loop_
_entity_poly.entity_id
_entity_poly.type
_entity_poly.pdbx_seq_one_letter_code
_entity_poly.pdbx_strand_id
1 'polypeptide(L)'
;MAEALGVPVTDYTFEDCQLALAEGQLRLPSDTCLLEFAKLVRSLGLKPETLEDDLDKYATRAMKMKKEKADLKEFSAYLEFPVSHTLESMFALFDENEDGIIDVREFVIALSVVCKPSKTLETIQLAFQLYQSENGTITEEDLGHILKTAMGVSQIDVTHLFRAVDEEEKGKITYDDFYRFAELQPHFAEDYLYPDQMVAESGLKTSSLSAPNGICTDFSPENAEDKNKPLQKKWN
;
A
#
# COMPACT_ATOMS: atom_id res chain seq x y z
N MET A 1 -20.74 -5.27 -19.78
CA MET A 1 -20.02 -4.49 -20.82
C MET A 1 -18.57 -4.97 -20.96
N ALA A 2 -17.79 -5.06 -19.89
CA ALA A 2 -16.43 -5.60 -19.93
C ALA A 2 -16.35 -7.09 -20.35
N GLU A 3 -17.24 -7.94 -19.84
CA GLU A 3 -17.36 -9.36 -20.25
C GLU A 3 -17.68 -9.51 -21.76
N ALA A 4 -18.45 -8.57 -22.33
CA ALA A 4 -18.77 -8.53 -23.75
C ALA A 4 -17.62 -8.00 -24.62
N LEU A 5 -16.63 -7.35 -24.01
CA LEU A 5 -15.44 -6.77 -24.67
C LEU A 5 -14.19 -7.66 -24.51
N GLY A 6 -14.29 -8.78 -23.79
CA GLY A 6 -13.16 -9.71 -23.57
C GLY A 6 -12.02 -9.10 -22.76
N VAL A 7 -12.27 -8.00 -22.05
CA VAL A 7 -11.30 -7.34 -21.17
C VAL A 7 -11.51 -7.80 -19.74
N PRO A 8 -10.42 -8.06 -18.97
CA PRO A 8 -10.53 -8.48 -17.58
C PRO A 8 -11.29 -7.43 -16.78
N VAL A 9 -12.25 -7.89 -15.98
CA VAL A 9 -12.96 -7.05 -15.01
C VAL A 9 -12.10 -6.99 -13.76
N THR A 10 -11.79 -5.78 -13.30
CA THR A 10 -11.14 -5.59 -12.00
C THR A 10 -12.22 -5.38 -10.95
N ASP A 11 -12.29 -6.25 -9.93
CA ASP A 11 -13.23 -6.16 -8.81
C ASP A 11 -12.80 -5.11 -7.76
N TYR A 12 -12.31 -3.95 -8.21
CA TYR A 12 -11.94 -2.84 -7.33
C TYR A 12 -13.14 -1.97 -7.00
N THR A 13 -13.27 -1.61 -5.73
CA THR A 13 -14.26 -0.62 -5.28
C THR A 13 -13.70 0.80 -5.35
N PHE A 14 -14.56 1.78 -5.11
CA PHE A 14 -14.14 3.18 -5.06
C PHE A 14 -13.05 3.41 -4.01
N GLU A 15 -13.16 2.77 -2.85
CA GLU A 15 -12.19 2.81 -1.76
C GLU A 15 -10.85 2.17 -2.18
N ASP A 16 -10.88 1.08 -2.95
CA ASP A 16 -9.65 0.45 -3.47
C ASP A 16 -8.91 1.40 -4.43
N CYS A 17 -9.66 2.12 -5.27
CA CYS A 17 -9.09 3.16 -6.13
C CYS A 17 -8.55 4.33 -5.32
N GLN A 18 -9.22 4.76 -4.26
CA GLN A 18 -8.71 5.83 -3.39
C GLN A 18 -7.41 5.42 -2.70
N LEU A 19 -7.33 4.18 -2.21
CA LEU A 19 -6.11 3.63 -1.61
C LEU A 19 -4.96 3.59 -2.63
N ALA A 20 -5.22 3.07 -3.84
CA ALA A 20 -4.21 2.97 -4.90
C ALA A 20 -3.75 4.33 -5.46
N LEU A 21 -4.64 5.32 -5.47
CA LEU A 21 -4.39 6.65 -6.05
C LEU A 21 -4.06 7.70 -4.99
N ALA A 22 -3.93 7.31 -3.71
CA ALA A 22 -3.63 8.26 -2.66
C ALA A 22 -2.29 8.94 -2.91
N GLU A 23 -2.34 10.27 -2.93
CA GLU A 23 -1.16 11.12 -3.01
C GLU A 23 -0.61 11.32 -1.60
N GLY A 24 0.69 11.08 -1.43
CA GLY A 24 1.44 11.18 -0.18
C GLY A 24 2.92 10.93 -0.43
N GLN A 25 3.77 11.10 0.58
CA GLN A 25 5.22 10.87 0.42
C GLN A 25 5.57 9.40 0.18
N LEU A 26 4.64 8.48 0.47
CA LEU A 26 4.79 7.04 0.21
C LEU A 26 3.63 6.59 -0.68
N ARG A 27 3.87 6.50 -1.98
CA ARG A 27 2.89 5.95 -2.93
C ARG A 27 2.95 4.43 -2.87
N LEU A 28 1.79 3.78 -2.90
CA LEU A 28 1.72 2.32 -2.95
C LEU A 28 2.15 1.80 -4.32
N PRO A 29 2.97 0.74 -4.38
CA PRO A 29 3.35 0.11 -5.64
C PRO A 29 2.20 -0.73 -6.20
N SER A 30 2.26 -1.04 -7.50
CA SER A 30 1.18 -1.77 -8.20
C SER A 30 0.96 -3.20 -7.71
N ASP A 31 1.97 -3.81 -7.11
CA ASP A 31 1.96 -5.16 -6.55
C ASP A 31 1.68 -5.20 -5.04
N THR A 32 1.20 -4.08 -4.46
CA THR A 32 0.87 -4.00 -3.04
C THR A 32 -0.21 -5.03 -2.64
N CYS A 33 0.03 -5.73 -1.52
CA CYS A 33 -0.97 -6.61 -0.91
C CYS A 33 -2.06 -5.83 -0.15
N LEU A 34 -1.90 -4.52 0.05
CA LEU A 34 -2.82 -3.71 0.86
C LEU A 34 -4.22 -3.58 0.23
N LEU A 35 -4.35 -3.75 -1.08
CA LEU A 35 -5.67 -3.81 -1.74
C LEU A 35 -6.45 -5.05 -1.32
N GLU A 36 -5.79 -6.21 -1.26
CA GLU A 36 -6.41 -7.44 -0.76
C GLU A 36 -6.68 -7.36 0.74
N PHE A 37 -5.75 -6.79 1.50
CA PHE A 37 -5.97 -6.52 2.92
C PHE A 37 -7.19 -5.61 3.15
N ALA A 38 -7.35 -4.52 2.39
CA ALA A 38 -8.50 -3.62 2.47
C ALA A 38 -9.83 -4.33 2.16
N LYS A 39 -9.84 -5.26 1.19
CA LYS A 39 -11.02 -6.11 0.92
C LYS A 39 -11.35 -7.01 2.10
N LEU A 40 -10.35 -7.60 2.75
CA LEU A 40 -10.55 -8.47 3.92
C LEU A 40 -11.03 -7.69 5.14
N VAL A 41 -10.47 -6.51 5.41
CA VAL A 41 -10.92 -5.59 6.48
C VAL A 41 -12.43 -5.30 6.34
N ARG A 42 -12.87 -4.95 5.13
CA ARG A 42 -14.29 -4.71 4.83
C ARG A 42 -15.13 -5.98 4.97
N SER A 43 -14.60 -7.13 4.55
CA SER A 43 -15.27 -8.43 4.65
C SER A 43 -15.45 -8.90 6.10
N LEU A 44 -14.58 -8.49 7.02
CA LEU A 44 -14.74 -8.68 8.46
C LEU A 44 -15.75 -7.70 9.09
N GLY A 45 -16.25 -6.73 8.31
CA GLY A 45 -17.16 -5.70 8.81
C GLY A 45 -16.46 -4.60 9.60
N LEU A 46 -15.12 -4.53 9.54
CA LEU A 46 -14.35 -3.41 10.08
C LEU A 46 -14.54 -2.24 9.12
N LYS A 47 -15.33 -1.24 9.53
CA LYS A 47 -15.60 -0.06 8.69
C LYS A 47 -14.48 0.96 8.89
N PRO A 48 -13.78 1.42 7.83
CA PRO A 48 -12.65 2.35 7.96
C PRO A 48 -12.97 3.61 8.78
N GLU A 49 -14.17 4.17 8.62
CA GLU A 49 -14.61 5.37 9.36
C GLU A 49 -14.65 5.20 10.88
N THR A 50 -15.05 4.02 11.36
CA THR A 50 -15.04 3.69 12.81
C THR A 50 -13.66 3.24 13.27
N LEU A 51 -12.82 2.81 12.33
CA LEU A 51 -11.56 2.14 12.61
C LEU A 51 -10.43 3.13 12.84
N GLU A 52 -10.53 4.35 12.30
CA GLU A 52 -9.60 5.43 12.65
C GLU A 52 -9.61 5.71 14.16
N ASP A 53 -10.79 5.75 14.79
CA ASP A 53 -10.93 5.90 16.24
C ASP A 53 -10.44 4.66 17.01
N ASP A 54 -10.56 3.47 16.42
CA ASP A 54 -10.09 2.22 17.01
C ASP A 54 -8.59 1.94 16.80
N LEU A 55 -7.90 2.67 15.91
CA LEU A 55 -6.45 2.48 15.69
C LEU A 55 -5.66 2.67 16.98
N ASP A 56 -6.01 3.68 17.78
CA ASP A 56 -5.37 3.92 19.07
C ASP A 56 -5.60 2.76 20.05
N LYS A 57 -6.80 2.14 20.02
CA LYS A 57 -7.12 0.94 20.80
C LYS A 57 -6.23 -0.22 20.38
N TYR A 58 -6.13 -0.49 19.08
CA TYR A 58 -5.30 -1.58 18.53
C TYR A 58 -3.82 -1.35 18.83
N ALA A 59 -3.30 -0.15 18.59
CA ALA A 59 -1.92 0.21 18.89
C ALA A 59 -1.59 0.07 20.38
N THR A 60 -2.44 0.60 21.26
CA THR A 60 -2.29 0.47 22.71
C THR A 60 -2.30 -0.99 23.15
N ARG A 61 -3.16 -1.81 22.54
CA ARG A 61 -3.20 -3.25 22.86
C ARG A 61 -1.94 -3.95 22.38
N ALA A 62 -1.46 -3.66 21.18
CA ALA A 62 -0.22 -4.23 20.64
C ALA A 62 0.98 -3.90 21.53
N MET A 63 1.13 -2.65 21.96
CA MET A 63 2.19 -2.23 22.89
C MET A 63 2.13 -2.91 24.26
N LYS A 64 0.94 -3.31 24.72
CA LYS A 64 0.76 -4.01 26.01
C LYS A 64 0.99 -5.51 25.92
N MET A 65 1.06 -6.08 24.72
CA MET A 65 1.30 -7.52 24.58
C MET A 65 2.74 -7.82 25.00
N LYS A 66 2.90 -8.78 25.92
CA LYS A 66 4.22 -9.25 26.35
C LYS A 66 5.01 -9.95 25.24
N LYS A 67 4.32 -10.38 24.19
CA LYS A 67 4.84 -11.10 23.04
C LYS A 67 4.37 -10.34 21.80
N GLU A 68 5.32 -9.91 20.98
CA GLU A 68 5.06 -9.18 19.73
C GLU A 68 4.41 -10.09 18.68
N LYS A 69 4.73 -11.40 18.74
CA LYS A 69 4.25 -12.41 17.81
C LYS A 69 3.01 -13.14 18.31
N ALA A 70 2.00 -13.30 17.45
CA ALA A 70 0.74 -13.96 17.74
C ALA A 70 0.48 -15.13 16.78
N ASP A 71 0.02 -16.27 17.31
CA ASP A 71 -0.60 -17.30 16.46
C ASP A 71 -2.04 -16.91 16.05
N LEU A 72 -2.67 -17.68 15.16
CA LEU A 72 -4.03 -17.39 14.67
C LEU A 72 -5.07 -17.24 15.81
N LYS A 73 -4.95 -18.03 16.89
CA LYS A 73 -5.88 -17.95 18.03
C LYS A 73 -5.63 -16.70 18.86
N GLU A 74 -4.37 -16.37 19.10
CA GLU A 74 -3.95 -15.14 19.76
C GLU A 74 -4.39 -13.91 18.95
N PHE A 75 -4.25 -13.95 17.62
CA PHE A 75 -4.69 -12.89 16.71
C PHE A 75 -6.21 -12.73 16.68
N SER A 76 -6.96 -13.83 16.62
CA SER A 76 -8.42 -13.83 16.78
C SER A 76 -8.87 -13.19 18.10
N ALA A 77 -8.22 -13.54 19.21
CA ALA A 77 -8.49 -12.93 20.50
C ALA A 77 -8.10 -11.44 20.54
N TYR A 78 -7.01 -11.06 19.87
CA TYR A 78 -6.55 -9.68 19.73
C TYR A 78 -7.57 -8.80 18.98
N LEU A 79 -8.15 -9.31 17.90
CA LEU A 79 -9.17 -8.61 17.11
C LEU A 79 -10.58 -8.69 17.69
N GLU A 80 -10.79 -9.48 18.75
CA GLU A 80 -12.12 -9.77 19.30
C GLU A 80 -13.07 -10.36 18.25
N PHE A 81 -12.50 -11.12 17.30
CA PHE A 81 -13.21 -11.66 16.15
C PHE A 81 -13.04 -13.19 16.09
N PRO A 82 -14.11 -13.97 15.90
CA PRO A 82 -13.99 -15.43 15.82
C PRO A 82 -13.16 -15.87 14.62
N VAL A 83 -12.44 -16.98 14.77
CA VAL A 83 -11.74 -17.62 13.66
C VAL A 83 -12.74 -17.94 12.55
N SER A 84 -12.43 -17.45 11.35
CA SER A 84 -13.23 -17.58 10.14
C SER A 84 -12.29 -17.61 8.94
N HIS A 85 -12.78 -18.10 7.79
CA HIS A 85 -11.98 -18.13 6.56
C HIS A 85 -11.42 -16.75 6.19
N THR A 86 -12.19 -15.67 6.41
CA THR A 86 -11.74 -14.29 6.16
C THR A 86 -10.59 -13.90 7.10
N LEU A 87 -10.68 -14.27 8.39
CA LEU A 87 -9.62 -14.01 9.35
C LEU A 87 -8.35 -14.83 9.05
N GLU A 88 -8.52 -16.09 8.64
CA GLU A 88 -7.41 -16.96 8.19
C GLU A 88 -6.72 -16.37 6.96
N SER A 89 -7.49 -15.88 5.98
CA SER A 89 -6.95 -15.21 4.79
C SER A 89 -6.19 -13.93 5.16
N MET A 90 -6.70 -13.17 6.13
CA MET A 90 -6.01 -11.97 6.63
C MET A 90 -4.73 -12.32 7.37
N PHE A 91 -4.75 -13.34 8.21
CA PHE A 91 -3.56 -13.83 8.91
C PHE A 91 -2.47 -14.27 7.92
N ALA A 92 -2.85 -14.99 6.86
CA ALA A 92 -1.94 -15.45 5.82
C ALA A 92 -1.25 -14.32 5.04
N LEU A 93 -1.79 -13.09 5.04
CA LEU A 93 -1.10 -11.95 4.43
C LEU A 93 0.14 -11.50 5.21
N PHE A 94 0.19 -11.80 6.52
CA PHE A 94 1.30 -11.42 7.40
C PHE A 94 2.20 -12.62 7.76
N ASP A 95 1.70 -13.85 7.67
CA ASP A 95 2.46 -15.11 7.89
C ASP A 95 3.24 -15.52 6.64
N GLU A 96 4.17 -14.68 6.20
CA GLU A 96 4.88 -14.86 4.92
C GLU A 96 5.76 -16.12 4.87
N ASN A 97 6.27 -16.56 6.02
CA ASN A 97 7.12 -17.75 6.14
C ASN A 97 6.34 -19.01 6.52
N GLU A 98 5.01 -18.93 6.59
CA GLU A 98 4.09 -20.03 6.91
C GLU A 98 4.48 -20.78 8.20
N ASP A 99 5.00 -20.05 9.20
CA ASP A 99 5.38 -20.63 10.50
C ASP A 99 4.24 -20.53 11.53
N GLY A 100 3.11 -19.93 11.13
CA GLY A 100 1.91 -19.81 11.94
C GLY A 100 1.98 -18.72 13.00
N ILE A 101 2.91 -17.76 12.88
CA ILE A 101 3.02 -16.61 13.77
C ILE A 101 3.21 -15.30 12.99
N ILE A 102 2.49 -14.26 13.41
CA ILE A 102 2.57 -12.92 12.80
C ILE A 102 2.97 -11.87 13.82
N ASP A 103 3.52 -10.74 13.39
CA ASP A 103 3.68 -9.57 14.25
C ASP A 103 2.41 -8.71 14.21
N VAL A 104 1.75 -8.58 15.36
CA VAL A 104 0.49 -7.81 15.44
C VAL A 104 0.69 -6.32 15.13
N ARG A 105 1.92 -5.80 15.24
CA ARG A 105 2.23 -4.41 14.87
C ARG A 105 2.09 -4.20 13.37
N GLU A 106 2.40 -5.21 12.55
CA GLU A 106 2.26 -5.13 11.09
C GLU A 106 0.80 -4.94 10.71
N PHE A 107 -0.11 -5.69 11.37
CA PHE A 107 -1.54 -5.49 11.20
C PHE A 107 -1.97 -4.04 11.50
N VAL A 108 -1.50 -3.45 12.61
CA VAL A 108 -1.86 -2.08 13.00
C VAL A 108 -1.36 -1.05 11.98
N ILE A 109 -0.15 -1.24 11.46
CA ILE A 109 0.42 -0.37 10.42
C ILE A 109 -0.39 -0.47 9.13
N ALA A 110 -0.62 -1.70 8.63
CA ALA A 110 -1.41 -1.92 7.41
C ALA A 110 -2.83 -1.36 7.55
N LEU A 111 -3.44 -1.51 8.73
CA LEU A 111 -4.75 -0.94 9.03
C LEU A 111 -4.75 0.58 8.96
N SER A 112 -3.71 1.22 9.51
CA SER A 112 -3.54 2.67 9.45
C SER A 112 -3.46 3.18 8.01
N VAL A 113 -2.74 2.48 7.13
CA VAL A 113 -2.68 2.83 5.69
C VAL A 113 -4.06 2.73 5.03
N VAL A 114 -4.79 1.65 5.27
CA VAL A 114 -6.14 1.46 4.69
C VAL A 114 -7.13 2.50 5.19
N CYS A 115 -7.04 2.88 6.47
CA CYS A 115 -7.93 3.89 7.06
C CYS A 115 -7.56 5.31 6.64
N LYS A 116 -6.28 5.60 6.42
CA LYS A 116 -5.74 6.96 6.21
C LYS A 116 -4.77 7.03 5.02
N PRO A 117 -5.18 6.66 3.81
CA PRO A 117 -4.26 6.41 2.71
C PRO A 117 -3.45 7.65 2.28
N SER A 118 -3.97 8.87 2.48
CA SER A 118 -3.28 10.13 2.19
C SER A 118 -2.44 10.69 3.35
N LYS A 119 -2.40 10.02 4.51
CA LYS A 119 -1.71 10.51 5.73
C LYS A 119 -0.55 9.59 6.10
N THR A 120 0.30 9.31 5.11
CA THR A 120 1.40 8.35 5.25
C THR A 120 2.35 8.68 6.40
N LEU A 121 2.66 9.97 6.65
CA LEU A 121 3.49 10.36 7.79
C LEU A 121 2.82 10.08 9.15
N GLU A 122 1.50 10.21 9.29
CA GLU A 122 0.79 9.81 10.51
C GLU A 122 0.92 8.30 10.74
N THR A 123 0.83 7.49 9.67
CA THR A 123 1.07 6.05 9.73
C THR A 123 2.51 5.72 10.13
N ILE A 124 3.51 6.40 9.56
CA ILE A 124 4.91 6.22 9.94
C ILE A 124 5.14 6.61 11.40
N GLN A 125 4.54 7.71 11.87
CA GLN A 125 4.62 8.11 13.28
C GLN A 125 4.07 7.03 14.21
N LEU A 126 2.90 6.47 13.88
CA LEU A 126 2.31 5.34 14.61
C LEU A 126 3.25 4.13 14.62
N ALA A 127 3.85 3.81 13.47
CA ALA A 127 4.78 2.70 13.35
C ALA A 127 6.03 2.90 14.23
N PHE A 128 6.59 4.12 14.28
CA PHE A 128 7.69 4.44 15.20
C PHE A 128 7.28 4.22 16.66
N GLN A 129 6.06 4.60 17.05
CA GLN A 129 5.59 4.34 18.42
C GLN A 129 5.48 2.84 18.75
N LEU A 130 5.18 2.00 17.75
CA LEU A 130 5.05 0.54 17.91
C LEU A 130 6.41 -0.18 17.97
N TYR A 131 7.43 0.33 17.30
CA TYR A 131 8.75 -0.32 17.17
C TYR A 131 9.85 0.34 18.02
N GLN A 132 9.65 1.56 18.50
CA GLN A 132 10.69 2.27 19.25
C GLN A 132 11.13 1.50 20.50
N SER A 133 12.43 1.56 20.75
CA SER A 133 13.01 1.15 22.03
C SER A 133 12.60 2.09 23.18
N GLU A 134 13.02 1.77 24.41
CA GLU A 134 12.83 2.61 25.59
C GLU A 134 13.37 4.05 25.42
N ASN A 135 14.33 4.24 24.51
CA ASN A 135 14.93 5.54 24.21
C ASN A 135 14.21 6.32 23.10
N GLY A 136 13.10 5.82 22.56
CA GLY A 136 12.36 6.46 21.47
C GLY A 136 13.04 6.37 20.10
N THR A 137 13.96 5.41 19.93
CA THR A 137 14.70 5.19 18.68
C THR A 137 14.39 3.82 18.08
N ILE A 138 14.43 3.75 16.75
CA ILE A 138 14.35 2.50 15.96
C ILE A 138 15.67 2.24 15.21
N THR A 139 15.88 1.00 14.81
CA THR A 139 17.01 0.52 14.00
C THR A 139 16.70 0.51 12.50
N GLU A 140 17.68 0.18 11.66
CA GLU A 140 17.49 0.02 10.22
C GLU A 140 16.53 -1.14 9.92
N GLU A 141 16.69 -2.24 10.65
CA GLU A 141 15.83 -3.41 10.53
C GLU A 141 14.37 -3.08 10.87
N ASP A 142 14.15 -2.29 11.93
CA ASP A 142 12.80 -1.83 12.31
C ASP A 142 12.18 -0.98 11.20
N LEU A 143 12.94 -0.02 10.65
CA LEU A 143 12.45 0.82 9.54
C LEU A 143 12.10 -0.03 8.31
N GLY A 144 12.89 -1.07 8.03
CA GLY A 144 12.61 -2.05 6.99
C GLY A 144 11.25 -2.72 7.17
N HIS A 145 10.96 -3.27 8.35
CA HIS A 145 9.66 -3.89 8.65
C HIS A 145 8.50 -2.89 8.54
N ILE A 146 8.70 -1.67 9.05
CA ILE A 146 7.70 -0.60 8.99
C ILE A 146 7.33 -0.27 7.54
N LEU A 147 8.32 0.04 6.70
CA LEU A 147 8.06 0.47 5.32
C LEU A 147 7.57 -0.68 4.44
N LYS A 148 8.11 -1.89 4.64
CA LYS A 148 7.62 -3.11 3.98
C LYS A 148 6.12 -3.28 4.20
N THR A 149 5.68 -3.16 5.45
CA THR A 149 4.27 -3.29 5.82
C THR A 149 3.44 -2.12 5.31
N ALA A 150 3.91 -0.89 5.51
CA ALA A 150 3.19 0.31 5.10
C ALA A 150 3.00 0.40 3.58
N MET A 151 3.84 -0.26 2.80
CA MET A 151 3.74 -0.35 1.34
C MET A 151 3.09 -1.66 0.87
N GLY A 152 2.94 -2.65 1.75
CA GLY A 152 2.41 -3.98 1.43
C GLY A 152 3.25 -4.74 0.41
N VAL A 153 4.57 -4.69 0.54
CA VAL A 153 5.50 -5.37 -0.36
C VAL A 153 6.20 -6.53 0.34
N SER A 154 6.69 -7.50 -0.42
CA SER A 154 7.43 -8.64 0.15
C SER A 154 8.84 -8.28 0.58
N GLN A 155 9.46 -7.28 -0.06
CA GLN A 155 10.81 -6.83 0.21
C GLN A 155 10.94 -5.34 -0.08
N ILE A 156 11.81 -4.66 0.68
CA ILE A 156 12.17 -3.27 0.45
C ILE A 156 13.61 -3.03 0.93
N ASP A 157 14.40 -2.32 0.13
CA ASP A 157 15.72 -1.85 0.54
C ASP A 157 15.59 -0.46 1.15
N VAL A 158 15.96 -0.34 2.43
CA VAL A 158 15.89 0.92 3.18
C VAL A 158 17.27 1.46 3.54
N THR A 159 18.36 0.78 3.17
CA THR A 159 19.71 1.12 3.65
C THR A 159 20.10 2.54 3.26
N HIS A 160 19.81 2.93 2.01
CA HIS A 160 20.11 4.27 1.53
C HIS A 160 19.27 5.35 2.22
N LEU A 161 17.97 5.08 2.43
CA LEU A 161 17.07 5.99 3.15
C LEU A 161 17.52 6.14 4.61
N PHE A 162 17.77 5.03 5.30
CA PHE A 162 18.17 5.01 6.70
C PHE A 162 19.44 5.83 6.92
N ARG A 163 20.46 5.62 6.08
CA ARG A 163 21.71 6.37 6.14
C ARG A 163 21.52 7.86 5.88
N ALA A 164 20.59 8.24 5.01
CA ALA A 164 20.29 9.65 4.75
C ALA A 164 19.60 10.33 5.95
N VAL A 165 18.82 9.57 6.72
CA VAL A 165 18.17 10.06 7.96
C VAL A 165 19.16 10.07 9.14
N ASP A 166 20.01 9.05 9.26
CA ASP A 166 21.02 8.91 10.32
C ASP A 166 22.31 9.69 10.00
N GLU A 167 22.19 11.01 9.82
CA GLU A 167 23.30 11.90 9.44
C GLU A 167 24.51 11.82 10.39
N GLU A 168 24.27 11.50 11.66
CA GLU A 168 25.29 11.40 12.72
C GLU A 168 25.86 9.97 12.86
N GLU A 169 25.46 9.02 12.01
CA GLU A 169 25.89 7.62 12.03
C GLU A 169 25.72 6.97 13.43
N LYS A 170 24.57 7.23 14.08
CA LYS A 170 24.23 6.71 15.41
C LYS A 170 23.85 5.22 15.37
N GLY A 171 23.51 4.69 14.19
CA GLY A 171 22.93 3.36 13.98
C GLY A 171 21.47 3.26 14.43
N LYS A 172 20.82 4.40 14.72
CA LYS A 172 19.43 4.47 15.20
C LYS A 172 18.86 5.87 14.99
N ILE A 173 17.57 5.93 14.69
CA ILE A 173 16.86 7.19 14.37
C ILE A 173 15.62 7.36 15.24
N THR A 174 15.26 8.61 15.54
CA THR A 174 13.95 8.96 16.13
C THR A 174 12.94 9.31 15.04
N TYR A 175 11.66 9.39 15.38
CA TYR A 175 10.66 9.91 14.45
C TYR A 175 10.96 11.37 14.06
N ASP A 176 11.49 12.19 14.97
CA ASP A 176 11.85 13.58 14.68
C ASP A 176 12.97 13.68 13.64
N ASP A 177 13.95 12.77 13.66
CA ASP A 177 14.99 12.69 12.65
C ASP A 177 14.38 12.37 11.27
N PHE A 178 13.51 11.36 11.21
CA PHE A 178 12.82 10.96 9.98
C PHE A 178 11.91 12.07 9.45
N TYR A 179 11.12 12.70 10.32
CA TYR A 179 10.19 13.77 9.96
C TYR A 179 10.94 14.98 9.40
N ARG A 180 12.03 15.42 10.07
CA ARG A 180 12.88 16.51 9.58
C ARG A 180 13.44 16.21 8.19
N PHE A 181 13.89 14.99 7.96
CA PHE A 181 14.37 14.56 6.65
C PHE A 181 13.24 14.57 5.59
N ALA A 182 12.08 14.00 5.89
CA ALA A 182 10.94 13.93 4.97
C ALA A 182 10.40 15.33 4.59
N GLU A 183 10.44 16.29 5.50
CA GLU A 183 10.09 17.69 5.22
C GLU A 183 11.08 18.38 4.28
N LEU A 184 12.37 18.02 4.36
CA LEU A 184 13.42 18.55 3.48
C LEU A 184 13.47 17.86 2.13
N GLN A 185 13.03 16.60 2.06
CA GLN A 185 13.03 15.76 0.85
C GLN A 185 11.62 15.17 0.61
N PRO A 186 10.65 15.95 0.09
CA PRO A 186 9.28 15.48 -0.10
C PRO A 186 9.13 14.28 -1.06
N HIS A 187 10.13 14.04 -1.92
CA HIS A 187 10.21 12.95 -2.89
C HIS A 187 11.19 11.84 -2.48
N PHE A 188 11.45 11.70 -1.17
CA PHE A 188 12.43 10.72 -0.71
C PHE A 188 12.09 9.27 -1.09
N ALA A 189 10.80 8.93 -1.25
CA ALA A 189 10.43 7.58 -1.64
C ALA A 189 10.92 7.28 -3.06
N GLU A 190 10.75 8.21 -3.99
CA GLU A 190 11.27 8.07 -5.36
C GLU A 190 12.80 7.99 -5.38
N ASP A 191 13.47 8.83 -4.59
CA ASP A 191 14.93 8.93 -4.60
C ASP A 191 15.63 7.75 -3.90
N TYR A 192 15.00 7.19 -2.85
CA TYR A 192 15.66 6.21 -1.97
C TYR A 192 14.99 4.82 -1.95
N LEU A 193 13.69 4.72 -2.24
CA LEU A 193 12.95 3.44 -2.20
C LEU A 193 12.65 2.90 -3.61
N TYR A 194 12.58 3.77 -4.62
CA TYR A 194 12.29 3.41 -6.01
C TYR A 194 13.37 3.83 -7.02
N PRO A 195 14.67 3.56 -6.78
CA PRO A 195 15.74 4.07 -7.65
C PRO A 195 15.59 3.61 -9.12
N ASP A 196 14.94 2.47 -9.37
CA ASP A 196 14.75 1.93 -10.72
C ASP A 196 13.58 2.56 -11.50
N GLN A 197 12.63 3.26 -10.87
CA GLN A 197 11.50 3.88 -11.58
C GLN A 197 11.90 5.14 -12.38
N MET A 198 13.00 5.81 -12.02
CA MET A 198 13.49 6.97 -12.77
C MET A 198 13.99 6.62 -14.18
N VAL A 199 14.29 5.35 -14.48
CA VAL A 199 14.76 4.96 -15.82
C VAL A 199 13.59 4.87 -16.82
N ALA A 200 12.36 4.64 -16.37
CA ALA A 200 11.20 4.46 -17.25
C ALA A 200 10.44 5.77 -17.55
N GLU A 201 10.45 6.76 -16.65
CA GLU A 201 9.62 7.96 -16.81
C GLU A 201 10.29 9.14 -17.53
N SER A 202 11.58 9.05 -17.87
CA SER A 202 12.28 10.05 -18.69
C SER A 202 11.80 10.11 -20.17
N GLY A 203 10.82 9.27 -20.55
CA GLY A 203 10.22 9.19 -21.88
C GLY A 203 8.96 10.05 -22.12
N LEU A 204 8.28 10.55 -21.08
CA LEU A 204 7.13 11.45 -21.27
C LEU A 204 7.47 12.88 -20.84
N LYS A 205 8.21 13.57 -21.71
CA LYS A 205 8.17 15.03 -21.73
C LYS A 205 6.76 15.48 -22.05
N THR A 206 6.22 16.26 -21.14
CA THR A 206 5.11 17.20 -21.29
C THR A 206 5.05 17.79 -22.70
N SER A 207 4.06 17.36 -23.50
CA SER A 207 3.49 18.22 -24.54
C SER A 207 2.23 18.84 -23.95
N SER A 208 2.37 20.06 -23.44
CA SER A 208 1.23 20.95 -23.24
C SER A 208 0.55 21.18 -24.58
N LEU A 209 -0.60 20.54 -24.80
CA LEU A 209 -1.56 20.98 -25.80
C LEU A 209 -2.82 21.36 -25.06
N SER A 210 -3.07 22.67 -25.00
CA SER A 210 -4.35 23.23 -24.58
C SER A 210 -5.44 22.64 -25.48
N ALA A 211 -6.38 21.90 -24.90
CA ALA A 211 -7.61 21.57 -25.60
C ALA A 211 -8.54 22.78 -25.53
N PRO A 212 -8.94 23.41 -26.65
CA PRO A 212 -10.12 24.25 -26.65
C PRO A 212 -11.35 23.35 -26.71
N ASN A 213 -12.33 23.64 -25.87
CA ASN A 213 -13.68 23.09 -25.94
C ASN A 213 -14.22 23.16 -27.38
N GLY A 214 -14.51 22.00 -27.97
CA GLY A 214 -15.03 21.88 -29.32
C GLY A 214 -16.12 20.82 -29.39
N ILE A 215 -17.37 21.28 -29.29
CA ILE A 215 -18.59 20.54 -29.59
C ILE A 215 -18.49 19.97 -31.02
N CYS A 216 -18.66 18.67 -31.20
CA CYS A 216 -18.83 18.06 -32.53
C CYS A 216 -20.25 17.49 -32.64
N THR A 217 -21.12 18.26 -33.27
CA THR A 217 -22.45 17.83 -33.74
C THR A 217 -22.33 17.21 -35.13
N ASP A 218 -22.99 16.07 -35.31
CA ASP A 218 -23.45 15.44 -36.57
C ASP A 218 -22.42 15.06 -37.64
N PHE A 219 -22.33 13.75 -37.93
CA PHE A 219 -22.71 13.22 -39.24
C PHE A 219 -23.10 11.72 -39.12
N SER A 220 -24.31 11.41 -39.58
CA SER A 220 -24.99 10.11 -39.54
C SER A 220 -24.54 9.15 -40.66
N PRO A 221 -24.94 7.85 -40.62
CA PRO A 221 -24.20 6.72 -41.20
C PRO A 221 -24.65 6.34 -42.62
N GLU A 222 -23.75 5.75 -43.40
CA GLU A 222 -24.12 4.94 -44.57
C GLU A 222 -23.64 3.49 -44.39
N ASN A 223 -24.64 2.60 -44.42
CA ASN A 223 -24.50 1.16 -44.50
C ASN A 223 -24.45 0.71 -45.97
N ALA A 224 -23.88 -0.49 -46.14
CA ALA A 224 -24.20 -1.52 -47.13
C ALA A 224 -23.25 -1.74 -48.32
N GLU A 225 -22.62 -2.93 -48.25
CA GLU A 225 -22.43 -3.92 -49.32
C GLU A 225 -21.53 -3.51 -50.52
N ASP A 226 -20.51 -4.26 -50.94
CA ASP A 226 -20.68 -5.59 -51.54
C ASP A 226 -19.30 -6.21 -51.93
N LYS A 227 -19.27 -7.55 -51.94
CA LYS A 227 -18.45 -8.49 -52.74
C LYS A 227 -16.91 -8.61 -52.63
N ASN A 228 -16.54 -9.72 -51.97
CA ASN A 228 -16.00 -10.96 -52.58
C ASN A 228 -14.49 -11.05 -52.96
N LYS A 229 -13.69 -11.80 -52.15
CA LYS A 229 -12.82 -12.97 -52.49
C LYS A 229 -11.62 -13.19 -51.53
N PRO A 230 -11.00 -14.40 -51.49
CA PRO A 230 -10.80 -15.15 -50.25
C PRO A 230 -9.34 -15.32 -49.76
N LEU A 231 -9.24 -15.82 -48.51
CA LEU A 231 -8.20 -16.66 -47.91
C LEU A 231 -6.72 -16.29 -48.12
N GLN A 232 -6.01 -15.97 -47.02
CA GLN A 232 -4.74 -16.65 -46.68
C GLN A 232 -4.57 -16.84 -45.16
N LYS A 233 -4.35 -18.10 -44.78
CA LYS A 233 -3.75 -18.52 -43.51
C LYS A 233 -2.22 -18.35 -43.62
N LYS A 234 -1.56 -17.95 -42.54
CA LYS A 234 -0.55 -18.79 -41.87
C LYS A 234 -0.13 -18.18 -40.53
N TRP A 235 -0.22 -19.04 -39.52
CA TRP A 235 0.50 -18.94 -38.25
C TRP A 235 1.93 -19.44 -38.48
N ASN A 236 2.92 -18.71 -37.97
CA ASN A 236 4.11 -19.15 -37.25
C ASN A 236 4.97 -17.94 -36.90
#